data_AF-A0A8J5HMD0-F1
#
_entry.id   AF-A0A8J5HMD0-F1
#
_cell.length_a   1.000
_cell.length_b   1.000
_cell.length_c   1.000
_cell.angle_alpha   90.00
_cell.angle_beta   90.00
_cell.angle_gamma   90.00
#
_symmetry.space_group_name_H-M   'P 1'
#
loop_
_entity.id
_entity.type
_entity.pdbx_description
1 polymer ?
#
loop_
_entity_poly.entity_id
_entity_poly.type
_entity_poly.pdbx_seq_one_letter_code
_entity_poly.pdbx_strand_id
1 'polypeptide(L)'
;MYRRSFKDTRSSLGSPNPNFSKPMVALRFLRALSLVRRSGLGACSPSYRARGIRRAAYACMAASAGPRRAWSRALLRKIRRRPGRGLRRPRAVIWRHRPVGGGDRLEVALRRLVPGGGCMEYCRLLEEAADYVKCLAMQVRLMQTIVDSASHV
;
A
#
# COMPACT_ATOMS: atom_id res chain seq x y z
N MET A 1 35.27 -39.95 23.71
CA MET A 1 34.42 -38.76 23.95
C MET A 1 35.26 -37.52 23.65
N TYR A 2 34.99 -36.55 22.77
CA TYR A 2 33.92 -36.23 21.83
C TYR A 2 34.62 -35.40 20.72
N ARG A 3 34.61 -35.85 19.45
CA ARG A 3 35.10 -35.05 18.31
C ARG A 3 34.10 -33.91 18.08
N ARG A 4 34.53 -32.65 18.24
CA ARG A 4 33.78 -31.45 17.83
C ARG A 4 33.65 -31.46 16.31
N SER A 5 32.48 -31.85 15.83
CA SER A 5 32.09 -31.80 14.42
C SER A 5 31.64 -30.37 14.09
N PHE A 6 32.41 -29.72 13.24
CA PHE A 6 32.07 -28.48 12.54
C PHE A 6 30.84 -28.76 11.68
N LYS A 7 29.66 -28.28 12.08
CA LYS A 7 28.48 -28.24 11.22
C LYS A 7 28.34 -26.83 10.70
N ASP A 8 28.74 -26.67 9.44
CA ASP A 8 28.40 -25.52 8.61
C ASP A 8 26.88 -25.29 8.64
N THR A 9 26.47 -24.23 9.32
CA THR A 9 25.11 -23.69 9.21
C THR A 9 25.07 -22.68 8.08
N ARG A 10 25.17 -23.20 6.85
CA ARG A 10 24.54 -22.54 5.68
C ARG A 10 23.04 -22.67 5.87
N SER A 11 22.37 -21.60 6.31
CA SER A 11 20.91 -21.52 6.29
C SER A 11 20.42 -20.08 6.13
N SER A 12 20.28 -19.68 4.86
CA SER A 12 19.12 -18.94 4.35
C SER A 12 18.82 -17.57 4.97
N LEU A 13 19.66 -16.58 4.65
CA LEU A 13 19.21 -15.19 4.58
C LEU A 13 18.39 -15.02 3.29
N GLY A 14 17.08 -14.85 3.45
CA GLY A 14 16.20 -14.44 2.36
C GLY A 14 15.09 -15.42 2.06
N SER A 15 14.16 -15.63 3.00
CA SER A 15 12.85 -16.14 2.66
C SER A 15 12.11 -15.09 1.80
N PRO A 16 11.73 -15.40 0.55
CA PRO A 16 10.83 -14.53 -0.21
C PRO A 16 9.48 -14.51 0.50
N ASN A 17 9.11 -13.34 1.01
CA ASN A 17 7.84 -13.08 1.69
C ASN A 17 6.64 -13.65 0.88
N PRO A 18 5.90 -14.66 1.38
CA PRO A 18 5.01 -15.50 0.56
C PRO A 18 3.62 -14.91 0.24
N ASN A 19 3.37 -13.62 0.48
CA ASN A 19 1.99 -13.13 0.63
C ASN A 19 1.40 -12.35 -0.55
N PHE A 20 2.12 -12.22 -1.67
CA PHE A 20 1.56 -11.68 -2.91
C PHE A 20 1.14 -12.82 -3.85
N SER A 21 0.11 -13.58 -3.48
CA SER A 21 -0.55 -14.47 -4.44
C SER A 21 -1.25 -13.60 -5.50
N LYS A 22 -0.52 -13.36 -6.60
CA LYS A 22 -0.94 -12.60 -7.80
C LYS A 22 -2.43 -12.80 -8.18
N PRO A 23 -2.99 -14.03 -8.19
CA PRO A 23 -4.40 -14.23 -8.55
C PRO A 23 -5.39 -13.69 -7.51
N MET A 24 -5.09 -13.72 -6.20
CA MET A 24 -6.02 -13.24 -5.18
C MET A 24 -6.13 -11.71 -5.16
N VAL A 25 -5.03 -11.01 -5.44
CA VAL A 25 -5.02 -9.54 -5.55
C VAL A 25 -5.77 -9.11 -6.81
N ALA A 26 -5.54 -9.79 -7.94
CA ALA A 26 -6.26 -9.56 -9.19
C ALA A 26 -7.76 -9.81 -9.04
N LEU A 27 -8.17 -10.94 -8.46
CA LEU A 27 -9.59 -11.27 -8.26
C LEU A 27 -10.29 -10.26 -7.34
N ARG A 28 -9.64 -9.86 -6.24
CA ARG A 28 -10.18 -8.83 -5.33
C ARG A 28 -10.31 -7.49 -6.03
N PHE A 29 -9.35 -7.12 -6.87
CA PHE A 29 -9.38 -5.88 -7.63
C PHE A 29 -10.47 -5.90 -8.70
N LEU A 30 -10.62 -6.98 -9.45
CA LEU A 30 -11.70 -7.15 -10.44
C LEU A 30 -13.08 -7.13 -9.79
N ARG A 31 -13.25 -7.77 -8.62
CA ARG A 31 -14.49 -7.67 -7.82
C ARG A 31 -14.75 -6.24 -7.37
N ALA A 32 -13.73 -5.48 -6.98
CA ALA A 32 -13.89 -4.09 -6.61
C ALA A 32 -14.23 -3.20 -7.82
N LEU A 33 -13.65 -3.47 -8.99
CA LEU A 33 -13.99 -2.79 -10.24
C LEU A 33 -15.42 -3.09 -10.69
N SER A 34 -15.89 -4.33 -10.54
CA SER A 34 -17.27 -4.69 -10.87
C SER A 34 -18.27 -4.00 -9.95
N LEU A 35 -17.94 -3.83 -8.66
CA LEU A 35 -18.74 -3.02 -7.73
C LEU A 35 -18.76 -1.55 -8.18
N VAL A 36 -17.62 -0.95 -8.50
CA VAL A 36 -17.53 0.43 -9.04
C VAL A 36 -18.39 0.58 -10.31
N ARG A 37 -18.37 -0.41 -11.21
CA ARG A 37 -19.21 -0.42 -12.42
C ARG A 37 -20.70 -0.53 -12.09
N ARG A 38 -21.08 -1.36 -11.11
CA ARG A 38 -22.46 -1.62 -10.68
C ARG A 38 -23.06 -0.50 -9.83
N SER A 39 -22.26 0.24 -9.06
CA SER A 39 -22.72 1.33 -8.18
C SER A 39 -23.23 2.58 -8.93
N GLY A 40 -23.63 2.47 -10.21
CA GLY A 40 -24.18 3.59 -10.98
C GLY A 40 -23.18 4.71 -11.25
N LEU A 41 -21.87 4.50 -11.01
CA LEU A 41 -20.84 5.51 -11.26
C LEU A 41 -20.73 5.91 -12.73
N GLY A 42 -21.38 5.17 -13.64
CA GLY A 42 -21.63 5.56 -15.03
C GLY A 42 -22.37 6.90 -15.20
N ALA A 43 -23.25 7.27 -14.25
CA ALA A 43 -23.96 8.55 -14.25
C ALA A 43 -23.16 9.70 -13.59
N CYS A 44 -22.06 9.39 -12.90
CA CYS A 44 -21.22 10.38 -12.23
C CYS A 44 -20.05 10.85 -13.10
N SER A 45 -19.57 12.07 -12.83
CA SER A 45 -18.37 12.66 -13.46
C SER A 45 -17.21 11.65 -13.58
N PRO A 46 -16.44 11.66 -14.69
CA PRO A 46 -15.24 10.83 -14.85
C PRO A 46 -14.27 10.89 -13.66
N SER A 47 -14.18 12.06 -13.00
CA SER A 47 -13.38 12.27 -11.79
C SER A 47 -13.82 11.44 -10.58
N TYR A 48 -15.11 11.12 -10.47
CA TYR A 48 -15.67 10.32 -9.39
C TYR A 48 -15.42 8.83 -9.63
N ARG A 49 -15.59 8.38 -10.88
CA ARG A 49 -15.20 7.03 -11.34
C ARG A 49 -13.71 6.76 -11.09
N ALA A 50 -12.83 7.65 -11.54
CA ALA A 50 -11.38 7.52 -11.35
C ALA A 50 -10.98 7.47 -9.86
N ARG A 51 -11.66 8.24 -8.99
CA ARG A 51 -11.46 8.18 -7.54
C ARG A 51 -11.90 6.84 -6.95
N GLY A 52 -13.01 6.27 -7.41
CA GLY A 52 -13.48 4.94 -7.02
C GLY A 52 -12.48 3.84 -7.39
N ILE A 53 -12.00 3.85 -8.64
CA ILE A 53 -10.99 2.91 -9.14
C ILE A 53 -9.70 3.04 -8.32
N ARG A 54 -9.20 4.26 -8.09
CA ARG A 54 -7.99 4.50 -7.30
C ARG A 54 -8.13 3.98 -5.86
N ARG A 55 -9.30 4.17 -5.24
CA ARG A 55 -9.60 3.65 -3.89
C ARG A 55 -9.62 2.13 -3.87
N ALA A 56 -10.27 1.49 -4.85
CA ALA A 56 -10.32 0.05 -4.98
C ALA A 56 -8.90 -0.54 -5.11
N ALA A 57 -8.05 0.09 -5.92
CA ALA A 57 -6.68 -0.35 -6.12
C ALA A 57 -5.85 -0.26 -4.83
N TYR A 58 -5.91 0.87 -4.13
CA TYR A 58 -5.23 1.05 -2.84
C TYR A 58 -5.78 0.12 -1.75
N ALA A 59 -7.09 -0.16 -1.73
CA ALA A 59 -7.68 -1.09 -0.79
C ALA A 59 -7.17 -2.52 -1.02
N CYS A 60 -7.11 -2.97 -2.27
CA CYS A 60 -6.62 -4.29 -2.64
C CYS A 60 -5.13 -4.45 -2.31
N MET A 61 -4.31 -3.44 -2.64
CA MET A 61 -2.89 -3.42 -2.30
C MET A 61 -2.65 -3.46 -0.78
N ALA A 62 -3.37 -2.65 -0.02
CA ALA A 62 -3.21 -2.65 1.43
C ALA A 62 -3.65 -4.00 2.02
N ALA A 63 -4.74 -4.57 1.54
CA ALA A 63 -5.21 -5.88 1.97
C ALA A 63 -4.21 -7.01 1.67
N SER A 64 -3.51 -6.96 0.52
CA SER A 64 -2.53 -7.97 0.13
C SER A 64 -1.21 -7.87 0.90
N ALA A 65 -0.80 -6.66 1.27
CA ALA A 65 0.39 -6.46 2.12
C ALA A 65 0.21 -6.96 3.56
N GLY A 66 -1.04 -7.13 3.99
CA GLY A 66 -1.40 -7.69 5.29
C GLY A 66 -1.39 -6.68 6.44
N PRO A 67 -2.00 -7.04 7.58
CA PRO A 67 -2.22 -6.13 8.72
C PRO A 67 -0.93 -5.77 9.46
N ARG A 68 0.16 -6.52 9.25
CA ARG A 68 1.46 -6.31 9.91
C ARG A 68 2.18 -5.06 9.39
N ARG A 69 1.90 -4.64 8.15
CA ARG A 69 2.53 -3.46 7.54
C ARG A 69 1.89 -2.18 8.05
N ALA A 70 2.71 -1.29 8.60
CA ALA A 70 2.24 -0.02 9.14
C ALA A 70 1.65 0.87 8.04
N TRP A 71 2.24 0.87 6.83
CA TRP A 71 1.69 1.60 5.69
C TRP A 71 0.35 1.06 5.23
N SER A 72 0.13 -0.27 5.27
CA SER A 72 -1.14 -0.89 4.92
C SER A 72 -2.25 -0.42 5.86
N ARG A 73 -2.02 -0.47 7.19
CA ARG A 73 -2.99 -0.01 8.18
C ARG A 73 -3.28 1.49 8.03
N ALA A 74 -2.26 2.30 7.81
CA ALA A 74 -2.42 3.74 7.58
C ALA A 74 -3.28 4.01 6.34
N LEU A 75 -3.05 3.27 5.25
CA LEU A 75 -3.78 3.39 4.00
C LEU A 75 -5.24 2.93 4.15
N LEU A 76 -5.51 1.81 4.83
CA LEU A 76 -6.87 1.34 5.12
C LEU A 76 -7.64 2.33 6.00
N ARG A 77 -7.00 2.92 7.03
CA ARG A 77 -7.62 3.98 7.83
C ARG A 77 -7.97 5.19 6.97
N LYS A 78 -7.09 5.59 6.05
CA LYS A 78 -7.32 6.72 5.14
C LYS A 78 -8.52 6.45 4.21
N ILE A 79 -8.65 5.23 3.70
CA ILE A 79 -9.78 4.82 2.84
C ILE A 79 -11.09 4.79 3.64
N ARG A 80 -11.07 4.27 4.88
CA ARG A 80 -12.25 4.23 5.76
C ARG A 80 -12.70 5.61 6.25
N ARG A 81 -11.82 6.62 6.28
CA ARG A 81 -12.08 7.90 6.96
C ARG A 81 -12.73 9.03 6.14
N ARG A 82 -13.21 8.89 4.88
CA ARG A 82 -13.97 9.99 4.19
C ARG A 82 -14.89 9.61 3.01
N PRO A 83 -15.96 10.40 2.71
CA PRO A 83 -16.72 11.33 3.58
C PRO A 83 -18.26 11.14 3.45
N GLY A 84 -18.93 10.81 4.55
CA GLY A 84 -20.38 10.66 4.58
C GLY A 84 -20.94 10.72 5.99
N ARG A 85 -20.55 11.76 6.76
CA ARG A 85 -21.24 12.32 7.94
C ARG A 85 -20.29 13.27 8.68
N GLY A 86 -20.63 14.55 8.67
CA GLY A 86 -20.73 15.32 9.91
C GLY A 86 -19.51 15.96 10.58
N LEU A 87 -18.25 15.74 10.17
CA LEU A 87 -17.14 16.51 10.76
C LEU A 87 -16.40 17.35 9.71
N ARG A 88 -16.50 18.67 9.93
CA ARG A 88 -15.63 19.73 9.42
C ARG A 88 -14.29 19.15 8.97
N ARG A 89 -13.86 19.48 7.74
CA ARG A 89 -12.44 19.37 7.39
C ARG A 89 -11.66 19.91 8.59
N PRO A 90 -10.86 19.12 9.34
CA PRO A 90 -9.71 19.74 9.95
C PRO A 90 -8.99 20.28 8.72
N ARG A 91 -8.90 21.61 8.62
CA ARG A 91 -7.83 22.27 7.87
C ARG A 91 -6.62 21.39 8.03
N ALA A 92 -5.98 21.05 6.91
CA ALA A 92 -4.78 20.23 6.88
C ALA A 92 -4.07 20.39 8.22
N VAL A 93 -4.22 19.38 9.09
CA VAL A 93 -3.28 19.22 10.17
C VAL A 93 -2.06 18.83 9.35
N ILE A 94 -1.36 19.86 8.89
CA ILE A 94 0.08 19.86 8.81
C ILE A 94 0.42 19.09 10.06
N TRP A 95 0.76 17.81 9.87
CA TRP A 95 1.38 17.01 10.90
C TRP A 95 2.65 17.79 11.16
N ARG A 96 2.54 18.78 12.07
CA ARG A 96 3.64 19.55 12.59
C ARG A 96 4.39 18.56 13.47
N HIS A 97 5.02 17.59 12.84
CA HIS A 97 6.31 17.14 13.32
C HIS A 97 7.19 18.37 13.15
N ARG A 98 7.31 19.13 14.23
CA ARG A 98 8.51 19.94 14.43
C ARG A 98 9.64 18.92 14.34
N PRO A 99 10.52 18.99 13.33
CA PRO A 99 11.70 18.14 13.34
C PRO A 99 12.50 18.57 14.56
N VAL A 100 12.44 17.76 15.61
CA VAL A 100 13.40 17.84 16.70
C VAL A 100 14.64 17.18 16.12
N GLY A 101 15.65 17.99 15.82
CA GLY A 101 16.89 17.54 15.19
C GLY A 101 16.85 17.67 13.67
N GLY A 102 17.96 18.15 13.10
CA GLY A 102 18.17 18.34 11.67
C GLY A 102 18.15 17.03 10.88
N GLY A 103 16.96 16.45 10.72
CA GLY A 103 16.73 15.32 9.83
C GLY A 103 16.94 15.78 8.39
N ASP A 104 17.67 14.96 7.63
CA ASP A 104 17.89 15.13 6.20
C ASP A 104 16.55 15.42 5.49
N ARG A 105 16.54 16.36 4.54
CA ARG A 105 15.36 16.70 3.72
C ARG A 105 14.75 15.44 3.10
N LEU A 106 15.59 14.45 2.79
CA LEU A 106 15.20 13.15 2.28
C LEU A 106 14.32 12.36 3.27
N GLU A 107 14.67 12.33 4.55
CA GLU A 107 13.89 11.62 5.57
C GLU A 107 12.49 12.26 5.70
N VAL A 108 12.43 13.59 5.75
CA VAL A 108 11.17 14.33 5.83
C VAL A 108 10.28 14.03 4.62
N ALA A 109 10.87 13.97 3.42
CA ALA A 109 10.15 13.61 2.21
C ALA A 109 9.62 12.17 2.27
N LEU A 110 10.44 11.22 2.73
CA LEU A 110 10.07 9.81 2.81
C LEU A 110 8.92 9.58 3.81
N ARG A 111 8.96 10.25 4.97
CA ARG A 111 7.88 10.22 5.98
C ARG A 111 6.54 10.72 5.45
N ARG A 112 6.56 11.66 4.48
CA ARG A 112 5.36 12.18 3.82
C ARG A 112 4.85 11.26 2.72
N LEU A 113 5.76 10.55 2.04
CA LEU A 113 5.43 9.66 0.92
C LEU A 113 4.85 8.32 1.40
N VAL A 114 5.46 7.72 2.41
CA VAL A 114 5.02 6.43 2.96
C VAL A 114 3.78 6.64 3.84
N PRO A 115 2.65 5.96 3.57
CA PRO A 115 1.48 6.04 4.44
C PRO A 115 1.83 5.75 5.90
N GLY A 116 1.55 6.68 6.82
CA GLY A 116 1.87 6.51 8.24
C GLY A 116 3.34 6.74 8.62
N GLY A 117 4.19 7.17 7.68
CA GLY A 117 5.63 7.39 7.90
C GLY A 117 5.97 8.45 8.96
N GLY A 118 5.07 9.39 9.24
CA GLY A 118 5.26 10.40 10.29
C GLY A 118 5.49 9.82 11.69
N CYS A 119 4.97 8.63 11.98
CA CYS A 119 5.07 7.99 13.30
C CYS A 119 6.06 6.81 13.35
N MET A 120 6.86 6.59 12.31
CA MET A 120 7.78 5.44 12.21
C MET A 120 9.20 5.81 12.65
N GLU A 121 9.96 4.88 13.20
CA GLU A 121 11.42 5.04 13.34
C GLU A 121 12.11 4.89 11.97
N TYR A 122 13.31 5.45 11.80
CA TYR A 122 13.97 5.55 10.50
C TYR A 122 14.20 4.19 9.81
N CYS A 123 14.76 3.19 10.51
CA CYS A 123 14.98 1.85 9.93
C CYS A 123 13.65 1.21 9.48
N ARG A 124 12.61 1.32 10.32
CA ARG A 124 11.27 0.81 10.00
C ARG A 124 10.64 1.56 8.83
N LEU A 125 10.88 2.87 8.72
CA LEU A 125 10.42 3.69 7.60
C LEU A 125 11.03 3.21 6.28
N LEU A 126 12.32 2.87 6.26
CA LEU A 126 13.01 2.34 5.08
C LEU A 126 12.45 0.97 4.65
N GLU A 127 12.25 0.05 5.60
CA GLU A 127 11.65 -1.26 5.33
C GLU A 127 10.23 -1.12 4.75
N GLU A 128 9.40 -0.29 5.39
CA GLU A 128 8.03 -0.04 4.94
C GLU A 128 8.01 0.69 3.59
N ALA A 129 8.98 1.56 3.30
CA ALA A 129 9.13 2.21 2.00
C ALA A 129 9.47 1.19 0.89
N ALA A 130 10.43 0.29 1.15
CA ALA A 130 10.82 -0.74 0.20
C ALA A 130 9.64 -1.67 -0.14
N ASP A 131 8.90 -2.11 0.88
CA ASP A 131 7.69 -2.91 0.67
C ASP A 131 6.60 -2.12 -0.06
N TYR A 132 6.40 -0.84 0.28
CA TYR A 132 5.41 0.00 -0.38
C TYR A 132 5.72 0.20 -1.87
N VAL A 133 6.99 0.42 -2.24
CA VAL A 133 7.42 0.53 -3.65
C VAL A 133 7.16 -0.77 -4.41
N LYS A 134 7.51 -1.93 -3.83
CA LYS A 134 7.21 -3.25 -4.44
C LYS A 134 5.71 -3.42 -4.68
N CYS A 135 4.89 -3.00 -3.72
CA CYS A 135 3.44 -3.08 -3.82
C CYS A 135 2.89 -2.16 -4.92
N LEU A 136 3.37 -0.92 -5.00
CA LEU A 136 3.02 0.04 -6.05
C LEU A 136 3.34 -0.52 -7.44
N ALA A 137 4.55 -1.06 -7.63
CA ALA A 137 4.95 -1.67 -8.90
C ALA A 137 4.02 -2.82 -9.29
N MET A 138 3.63 -3.66 -8.32
CA MET A 138 2.67 -4.74 -8.55
C MET A 138 1.29 -4.22 -8.95
N GLN A 139 0.79 -3.16 -8.28
CA GLN A 139 -0.50 -2.54 -8.64
C GLN A 139 -0.46 -2.04 -10.08
N VAL A 140 0.60 -1.34 -10.49
CA VAL A 140 0.73 -0.81 -11.86
C VAL A 140 0.73 -1.96 -12.87
N ARG A 141 1.54 -3.00 -12.64
CA ARG A 141 1.59 -4.18 -13.52
C ARG A 141 0.23 -4.86 -13.65
N LEU A 142 -0.48 -5.05 -12.55
CA LEU A 142 -1.81 -5.65 -12.54
C LEU A 142 -2.81 -4.82 -13.35
N MET A 143 -2.79 -3.50 -13.16
CA MET A 143 -3.66 -2.59 -13.92
C MET A 143 -3.34 -2.62 -15.41
N GLN A 144 -2.06 -2.69 -15.79
CA GLN A 144 -1.64 -2.82 -17.19
C GLN A 144 -2.14 -4.14 -17.80
N THR A 145 -1.95 -5.27 -17.13
CA THR A 145 -2.43 -6.58 -17.63
C THR A 145 -3.94 -6.60 -17.86
N ILE A 146 -4.73 -5.91 -17.01
CA ILE A 146 -6.18 -5.80 -17.22
C ILE A 146 -6.47 -4.99 -18.49
N VAL A 147 -5.78 -3.86 -18.70
CA VAL A 147 -5.93 -3.04 -19.91
C VAL A 147 -5.56 -3.84 -21.16
N ASP A 148 -4.41 -4.50 -21.15
CA ASP A 148 -3.92 -5.31 -22.27
C ASP A 148 -4.91 -6.43 -22.61
N SER A 149 -5.44 -7.13 -21.60
CA SER A 149 -6.45 -8.18 -21.80
C SER A 149 -7.79 -7.66 -22.36
N ALA A 150 -8.12 -6.39 -22.09
CA ALA A 150 -9.37 -5.77 -22.55
C ALA A 150 -9.24 -5.13 -23.94
N SER A 151 -8.02 -4.87 -24.42
CA SER A 151 -7.76 -4.37 -25.78
C SER A 151 -7.70 -5.47 -26.85
N HIS A 152 -7.65 -6.74 -26.45
CA HIS A 152 -7.69 -7.91 -27.34
C HIS A 152 -9.09 -8.54 -27.50
N VAL A 153 -10.13 -7.85 -27.01
CA VAL A 153 -11.55 -8.19 -27.16
C VAL A 153 -12.21 -7.09 -27.98
#